data_AF-A0A7C3Y6Q9-F1
#
_entry.id   AF-A0A7C3Y6Q9-F1
#
_cell.length_a   1.000
_cell.length_b   1.000
_cell.length_c   1.000
_cell.angle_alpha   90.00
_cell.angle_beta   90.00
_cell.angle_gamma   90.00
#
_symmetry.space_group_name_H-M   'P 1'
#
loop_
_entity.id
_entity.type
_entity.pdbx_description
1 polymer ?
#
loop_
_entity_poly.entity_id
_entity_poly.type
_entity_poly.pdbx_seq_one_letter_code
_entity_poly.pdbx_strand_id
1 'polypeptide(L)' 'MVAAADIIHDVLIDLPSRARVMCHVAGNGPPVVLLHGWGASWYLWKDTMLALAGAGFSAYAPDHIGCG' A
#
# COMPACT_ATOMS: atom_id res chain seq x y z
N MET A 1 -18.44 12.73 -6.80
CA MET A 1 -17.15 13.34 -6.42
C MET A 1 -16.31 12.23 -5.82
N VAL A 2 -15.21 11.86 -6.48
CA VAL A 2 -14.23 10.91 -5.92
C VAL A 2 -13.38 11.71 -4.94
N ALA A 3 -13.32 11.29 -3.67
CA ALA A 3 -12.49 11.99 -2.69
C ALA A 3 -11.02 11.64 -2.98
N ALA A 4 -10.08 12.55 -2.67
CA ALA A 4 -8.64 12.28 -2.84
C ALA A 4 -8.14 11.05 -2.05
N ALA A 5 -8.93 10.55 -1.08
CA ALA A 5 -8.68 9.32 -0.33
C ALA A 5 -8.92 8.03 -1.14
N ASP A 6 -9.60 8.09 -2.29
CA ASP A 6 -10.00 6.92 -3.06
C ASP A 6 -8.97 6.49 -4.13
N ILE A 7 -7.83 7.20 -4.21
CA ILE A 7 -6.79 6.94 -5.21
C ILE A 7 -5.63 6.21 -4.54
N ILE A 8 -5.39 4.99 -4.99
CA ILE A 8 -4.16 4.25 -4.70
C ILE A 8 -3.08 4.74 -5.66
N HIS A 9 -1.93 5.11 -5.12
CA HIS A 9 -0.76 5.51 -5.89
C HIS A 9 0.46 4.71 -5.49
N ASP A 10 1.44 4.66 -6.39
CA ASP A 10 2.60 3.80 -6.28
C ASP A 10 3.82 4.61 -5.80
N VAL A 11 4.54 4.05 -4.84
CA VAL A 11 5.78 4.59 -4.29
C VAL A 11 6.85 3.51 -4.36
N LEU A 12 7.97 3.82 -5.02
CA LEU A 12 9.13 2.94 -5.03
C LEU A 12 9.95 3.17 -3.77
N ILE A 13 10.23 2.11 -3.02
CA ILE A 13 11.04 2.17 -1.79
C ILE A 13 12.42 1.56 -2.07
N ASP A 14 13.46 2.37 -1.89
CA ASP A 14 14.85 1.92 -1.93
C ASP A 14 15.25 1.30 -0.59
N LEU A 15 15.76 0.06 -0.61
CA LEU A 15 16.23 -0.66 0.56
C LEU A 15 17.76 -0.57 0.70
N PRO A 16 18.33 -0.70 1.92
CA PRO A 16 19.78 -0.69 2.13
C PRO A 16 20.54 -1.76 1.34
N SER A 17 19.87 -2.87 1.01
CA SER A 17 20.40 -3.95 0.17
C SER A 17 20.53 -3.57 -1.31
N ARG A 18 20.15 -2.35 -1.71
CA ARG A 18 19.98 -1.87 -3.10
C ARG A 18 18.84 -2.54 -3.87
N ALA A 19 18.07 -3.41 -3.22
CA ALA A 19 16.79 -3.85 -3.76
C ALA A 19 15.78 -2.70 -3.70
N ARG A 20 14.78 -2.77 -4.58
CA ARG A 20 13.66 -1.83 -4.61
C ARG A 20 12.36 -2.63 -4.56
N VAL A 21 11.40 -2.13 -3.80
CA VAL A 21 10.07 -2.73 -3.70
C VAL A 21 9.02 -1.70 -4.04
N MET A 22 7.93 -2.16 -4.66
CA MET A 22 6.77 -1.32 -4.91
C MET A 22 5.93 -1.24 -3.64
N CYS A 23 5.44 -0.05 -3.31
CA CYS A 23 4.51 0.18 -2.22
C CYS A 23 3.31 0.95 -2.73
N HIS A 24 2.12 0.39 -2.48
CA HIS A 24 0.87 1.00 -2.87
C HIS A 24 0.30 1.76 -1.67
N VAL A 25 -0.07 3.02 -1.87
CA VAL A 25 -0.44 3.94 -0.80
C VAL A 25 -1.82 4.55 -1.07
N ALA A 26 -2.66 4.60 -0.05
CA ALA A 26 -3.95 5.29 -0.08
C ALA A 26 -4.19 6.09 1.20
N GLY A 27 -4.81 7.27 1.07
CA GLY A 27 -5.14 8.15 2.20
C GLY A 27 -3.97 9.01 2.71
N ASN A 28 -4.25 9.92 3.64
CA ASN A 28 -3.30 10.93 4.14
C ASN A 28 -3.41 11.15 5.67
N GLY A 29 -3.50 10.06 6.45
CA GLY A 29 -3.68 10.07 7.89
C GLY A 29 -2.67 9.20 8.65
N PRO A 30 -3.01 8.73 9.86
CA PRO A 30 -2.12 7.85 10.62
C PRO A 30 -1.77 6.56 9.84
N PRO A 31 -0.51 6.11 9.86
CA PRO A 31 -0.05 5.03 9.00
C PRO A 31 -0.53 3.65 9.48
N VAL A 32 -0.92 2.81 8.52
CA VAL A 32 -1.23 1.39 8.71
C VAL A 32 -0.49 0.60 7.63
N VAL A 33 0.32 -0.39 8.02
CA VAL A 33 1.08 -1.23 7.09
C VAL A 33 0.38 -2.57 6.91
N LEU A 34 0.12 -2.95 5.67
CA LEU A 34 -0.53 -4.21 5.30
C LEU A 34 0.50 -5.12 4.62
N LEU A 35 0.83 -6.23 5.28
CA LEU A 35 1.78 -7.21 4.77
C LEU A 35 1.02 -8.43 4.22
N HIS A 36 1.28 -8.79 2.98
CA HIS A 36 0.68 -9.99 2.38
C HIS A 36 1.44 -11.26 2.78
N GLY A 37 0.79 -12.41 2.60
CA GLY A 37 1.36 -13.74 2.83
C GLY A 37 1.99 -14.37 1.59
N TRP A 38 2.24 -15.67 1.65
CA TRP A 38 2.80 -16.46 0.54
C TRP A 38 1.85 -16.53 -0.66
N GLY A 39 2.40 -16.38 -1.87
CA GLY A 39 1.63 -16.47 -3.12
C GLY A 39 0.67 -15.30 -3.37
N ALA A 40 0.82 -14.19 -2.64
CA ALA A 40 -0.01 -13.00 -2.74
C ALA A 40 0.83 -11.76 -3.10
N SER A 41 0.14 -10.64 -3.33
CA SER A 41 0.69 -9.29 -3.51
C SER A 41 -0.15 -8.28 -2.74
N TRP A 42 0.22 -6.99 -2.81
CA TRP A 42 -0.56 -5.86 -2.28
C TRP A 42 -2.04 -5.93 -2.68
N TYR A 43 -2.35 -6.50 -3.84
CA TYR A 43 -3.68 -6.46 -4.44
C TYR A 43 -4.75 -7.11 -3.55
N LEU A 44 -4.37 -8.08 -2.72
CA LEU A 44 -5.24 -8.68 -1.70
C LEU A 44 -5.87 -7.62 -0.79
N TRP A 45 -5.17 -6.51 -0.57
CA TRP A 45 -5.54 -5.44 0.33
C TRP A 45 -6.22 -4.25 -0.33
N LYS A 46 -6.43 -4.24 -1.65
CA LYS A 46 -6.97 -3.08 -2.38
C LYS A 46 -8.21 -2.47 -1.71
N ASP A 47 -9.22 -3.29 -1.42
CA ASP A 47 -10.47 -2.80 -0.80
C ASP A 47 -10.26 -2.38 0.66
N THR A 48 -9.35 -3.07 1.37
CA THR A 48 -8.98 -2.70 2.75
C THR A 48 -8.26 -1.35 2.79
N MET A 49 -7.40 -1.07 1.82
CA MET A 49 -6.69 0.21 1.70
C MET A 49 -7.66 1.37 1.49
N LEU A 50 -8.64 1.21 0.59
CA LEU A 50 -9.65 2.23 0.34
C LEU A 50 -10.55 2.44 1.57
N ALA A 51 -10.93 1.37 2.26
CA ALA A 51 -11.70 1.47 3.51
C ALA A 51 -10.94 2.22 4.60
N LEU A 52 -9.65 1.93 4.78
CA LEU A 52 -8.77 2.63 5.73
C LEU A 52 -8.60 4.11 5.36
N ALA A 53 -8.40 4.41 4.07
CA ALA A 53 -8.30 5.77 3.58
C ALA A 53 -9.60 6.57 3.80
N GLY A 54 -10.76 5.97 3.52
CA GLY A 54 -12.07 6.54 3.82
C GLY A 54 -12.33 6.74 5.32
N ALA A 55 -11.71 5.93 6.18
CA ALA A 55 -11.72 6.09 7.63
C ALA A 55 -10.68 7.11 8.16
N GLY A 56 -9.90 7.76 7.27
CA GLY A 56 -8.94 8.79 7.64
C GLY A 56 -7.56 8.26 8.03
N PHE A 57 -7.19 7.04 7.64
CA PHE A 57 -5.84 6.48 7.78
C PHE A 57 -5.04 6.60 6.49
N SER A 58 -3.72 6.40 6.56
CA SER A 58 -2.88 6.13 5.39
C SER A 58 -2.50 4.66 5.36
N ALA A 59 -3.03 3.91 4.39
CA ALA A 59 -2.69 2.52 4.18
C ALA A 59 -1.44 2.40 3.28
N TYR A 60 -0.49 1.57 3.69
CA TYR A 60 0.74 1.26 2.96
C TYR A 60 0.82 -0.25 2.75
N ALA A 61 0.82 -0.69 1.49
CA ALA A 61 0.90 -2.09 1.12
C ALA A 61 2.14 -2.32 0.22
N PRO A 62 3.31 -2.62 0.81
CA PRO A 62 4.49 -3.01 0.04
C PRO A 62 4.38 -4.46 -0.46
N ASP A 63 4.83 -4.70 -1.68
CA ASP A 63 5.13 -6.05 -2.14
C ASP A 63 6.46 -6.52 -1.55
N HIS A 64 6.49 -7.76 -1.03
CA HIS A 64 7.75 -8.36 -0.58
C HIS A 64 8.74 -8.47 -1.74
N ILE A 65 10.04 -8.54 -1.42
CA ILE A 65 11.07 -8.72 -2.45
C ILE A 65 10.78 -9.98 -3.28
N GLY A 66 10.72 -9.82 -4.60
CA GLY A 66 10.41 -10.92 -5.53
C GLY A 66 8.91 -11.18 -5.71
N CYS A 67 8.05 -10.33 -5.14
CA CYS A 67 6.62 -10.29 -5.37
C CYS A 67 6.23 -9.01 -6.14
N GLY A 68 4.96 -8.91 -6.51
CA GLY A 68 4.42 -7.87 -7.38
C GLY A 68 4.09 -8.40 -8.76
#